data_AF-A0A6I9YVE0-F1
#
_entry.id   AF-A0A6I9YVE0-F1
#
_cell.length_a   1.000
_cell.length_b   1.000
_cell.length_c   1.000
_cell.angle_alpha   90.00
_cell.angle_beta   90.00
_cell.angle_gamma   90.00
#
_symmetry.space_group_name_H-M   'P 1'
#
loop_
_entity.id
_entity.type
_entity.pdbx_description
1 polymer ?
#
loop_
_entity_poly.entity_id
_entity_poly.type
_entity_poly.pdbx_seq_one_letter_code
_entity_poly.pdbx_strand_id
1 'polypeptide(L)'
;KLRGGKHNVAFVKRLWAPGKHNWTISLVSDTDECNAGSHCCQQGCYNYPGGYECVCYAGYLLNPTGCGCDDVDECSANNGGCEHLCRNLVGSFLCSCRIGFKLGEDRRSCLGE
;
A
#
# COMPACT_ATOMS: atom_id res chain seq x y z
N LYS A 1 -16.99 -12.84 16.56
CA LYS A 1 -15.73 -12.20 16.97
C LYS A 1 -14.65 -13.28 16.98
N LEU A 2 -14.04 -13.54 15.82
CA LEU A 2 -12.98 -14.55 15.70
C LEU A 2 -11.75 -13.99 16.42
N ARG A 3 -11.22 -14.75 17.38
CA ARG A 3 -10.04 -14.35 18.17
C ARG A 3 -8.82 -14.53 17.28
N GLY A 4 -8.05 -13.46 17.05
CA GLY A 4 -6.76 -13.54 16.34
C GLY A 4 -5.90 -14.66 16.94
N GLY A 5 -5.51 -15.62 16.11
CA GLY A 5 -4.71 -16.76 16.51
C GLY A 5 -3.26 -16.36 16.67
N LYS A 6 -2.57 -16.92 17.67
CA LYS A 6 -1.10 -16.84 17.74
C LYS A 6 -0.52 -17.86 16.77
N HIS A 7 0.32 -17.42 15.85
CA HIS A 7 1.00 -18.30 14.91
C HIS A 7 2.45 -18.50 15.36
N ASN A 8 2.89 -19.75 15.47
CA ASN A 8 4.28 -20.06 15.78
C ASN A 8 5.03 -20.25 14.47
N VAL A 9 5.96 -19.35 14.16
CA VAL A 9 6.80 -19.46 12.97
C VAL A 9 8.23 -19.80 13.42
N ALA A 10 8.75 -20.92 12.91
CA ALA A 10 10.10 -21.39 13.22
C ALA A 10 11.06 -20.98 12.10
N PHE A 11 12.00 -20.10 12.40
CA PHE A 11 13.10 -19.79 11.49
C PHE A 11 14.40 -20.38 12.01
N VAL A 12 15.14 -21.03 11.10
CA VAL A 12 16.49 -21.51 11.36
C VAL A 12 17.46 -20.36 11.12
N LYS A 13 17.91 -19.69 12.18
CA LYS A 13 18.96 -18.66 12.05
C LYS A 13 20.33 -19.31 12.21
N ARG A 14 21.22 -19.05 11.25
CA ARG A 14 22.64 -19.41 11.33
C ARG A 14 23.33 -18.41 12.25
N LEU A 15 23.69 -18.82 13.47
CA LEU A 15 24.55 -18.02 14.34
C LEU A 15 26.01 -18.24 13.93
N TRP A 16 26.72 -17.16 13.59
CA TRP A 16 28.16 -17.23 13.36
C TRP A 16 28.88 -17.32 14.70
N ALA A 17 29.34 -18.52 15.05
CA ALA A 17 30.27 -18.77 16.14
C ALA A 17 31.46 -19.56 15.58
N PRO A 18 32.72 -19.12 15.78
CA PRO A 18 33.88 -19.86 15.31
C PRO A 18 33.91 -21.26 15.95
N GLY A 19 33.85 -22.30 15.10
CA GLY A 19 33.95 -23.70 15.52
C GLY A 19 32.66 -24.40 15.95
N LYS A 20 31.47 -23.79 15.85
CA LYS A 20 30.19 -24.48 16.11
C LYS A 20 29.18 -24.26 15.00
N HIS A 21 28.88 -25.31 14.23
CA HIS A 21 27.71 -25.36 13.36
C HIS A 21 26.46 -25.61 14.20
N ASN A 22 26.05 -24.64 15.03
CA ASN A 22 24.88 -24.80 15.87
C ASN A 22 23.68 -24.06 15.28
N TRP A 23 22.64 -24.82 14.96
CA TRP A 23 21.37 -24.31 14.44
C TRP A 23 20.46 -23.99 15.63
N THR A 24 20.16 -22.72 15.87
CA THR A 24 19.17 -22.34 16.88
C THR A 24 17.82 -22.10 16.22
N ILE A 25 16.80 -22.79 16.70
CA ILE A 25 15.41 -22.55 16.33
C ILE A 25 14.95 -21.30 17.09
N SER A 26 14.72 -20.20 16.36
CA SER A 26 14.06 -19.04 16.94
C SER A 26 12.56 -19.19 16.70
N LEU A 27 11.81 -19.48 17.76
CA LEU A 27 10.34 -19.50 17.71
C LEU A 27 9.85 -18.05 17.83
N VAL A 28 9.37 -17.49 16.72
CA VAL A 28 8.63 -16.21 16.76
C VAL A 28 7.17 -16.56 16.98
N SER A 29 6.65 -16.21 18.16
CA SER A 29 5.20 -16.18 18.40
C SER A 29 4.69 -14.89 17.80
N ASP A 30 3.94 -15.03 16.71
CA ASP A 30 3.35 -13.92 15.98
C ASP A 30 1.89 -13.74 16.40
N THR A 31 1.46 -12.48 16.48
CA THR A 31 0.05 -12.14 16.67
C THR A 31 -0.42 -11.56 15.35
N ASP A 32 -1.48 -12.09 14.77
CA ASP A 32 -2.05 -11.47 13.58
C ASP A 32 -2.77 -10.18 13.97
N GLU A 33 -2.07 -9.04 13.92
CA GLU A 33 -2.64 -7.77 14.34
C GLU A 33 -3.82 -7.35 13.46
N CYS A 34 -3.78 -7.71 12.17
CA CYS A 34 -4.83 -7.42 11.18
C CYS A 34 -6.14 -8.12 11.54
N ASN A 35 -6.09 -9.41 11.88
CA ASN A 35 -7.27 -10.16 12.32
C ASN A 35 -7.69 -9.82 13.76
N ALA A 36 -6.74 -9.44 14.61
CA ALA A 36 -7.02 -9.00 15.97
C ALA A 36 -7.64 -7.59 16.03
N GLY A 37 -7.51 -6.79 14.96
CA GLY A 37 -7.89 -5.39 14.94
C GLY A 37 -7.01 -4.51 15.85
N SER A 38 -5.79 -4.98 16.16
CA SER A 38 -4.83 -4.29 17.03
C SER A 38 -3.78 -3.54 16.21
N HIS A 39 -4.22 -2.85 15.16
CA HIS A 39 -3.40 -2.08 14.24
C HIS A 39 -3.95 -0.66 14.07
N CYS A 40 -3.12 0.26 13.58
CA CYS A 40 -3.52 1.65 13.31
C CYS A 40 -3.92 1.91 11.85
N CYS A 41 -3.84 0.92 10.96
CA CYS A 41 -4.03 1.11 9.52
C CYS A 41 -5.40 1.69 9.16
N GLN A 42 -5.39 2.81 8.43
CA GLN A 42 -6.59 3.46 7.89
C GLN A 42 -7.24 2.65 6.77
N GLN A 43 -6.44 1.95 5.96
CA GLN A 43 -6.90 1.16 4.82
C GLN A 43 -6.51 -0.31 5.01
N GLY A 44 -5.60 -0.84 4.19
CA GLY A 44 -5.19 -2.24 4.27
C GLY A 44 -4.18 -2.50 5.40
N CYS A 45 -4.19 -3.73 5.90
CA CYS A 45 -3.24 -4.25 6.88
C CYS A 45 -2.62 -5.54 6.33
N TYR A 46 -1.30 -5.64 6.37
CA TYR A 46 -0.55 -6.84 6.03
C TYR A 46 0.22 -7.32 7.25
N ASN A 47 -0.09 -8.55 7.69
CA ASN A 47 0.58 -9.18 8.82
C ASN A 47 1.79 -9.98 8.37
N TYR A 48 2.89 -9.91 9.12
CA TYR A 48 4.07 -10.73 8.92
C TYR A 48 4.68 -11.17 10.26
N PRO A 49 5.48 -12.24 10.31
CA PRO A 49 6.05 -12.69 11.57
C PRO A 49 6.88 -11.61 12.28
N GLY A 50 6.39 -11.14 13.42
CA GLY A 50 7.02 -10.08 14.21
C GLY A 50 6.36 -8.70 14.11
N GLY A 51 5.26 -8.57 13.36
CA GLY A 51 4.42 -7.37 13.35
C GLY A 51 3.55 -7.22 12.10
N TYR A 52 3.20 -5.98 11.77
CA TYR A 52 2.36 -5.67 10.61
C TYR A 52 2.84 -4.42 9.90
N GLU A 53 2.36 -4.23 8.69
CA GLU A 53 2.47 -2.97 7.95
C GLU A 53 1.11 -2.55 7.42
N CYS A 54 0.92 -1.23 7.33
CA CYS A 54 -0.26 -0.67 6.70
C CYS A 54 0.00 -0.47 5.21
N VAL A 55 -1.00 -0.80 4.40
CA VAL A 55 -0.94 -0.63 2.95
C VAL A 55 -2.07 0.28 2.49
N CYS A 56 -1.75 1.16 1.54
CA CYS A 56 -2.72 2.06 0.95
C CYS A 56 -3.22 1.52 -0.39
N TYR A 57 -4.49 1.76 -0.69
CA TYR A 57 -5.10 1.47 -1.97
C TYR A 57 -4.53 2.36 -3.07
N ALA A 58 -4.78 2.00 -4.33
CA ALA A 58 -4.37 2.81 -5.47
C ALA A 58 -4.91 4.24 -5.34
N GLY A 59 -4.08 5.24 -5.70
CA GLY A 59 -4.38 6.66 -5.54
C GLY A 59 -4.02 7.24 -4.16
N TYR A 60 -3.36 6.47 -3.29
CA TYR A 60 -2.95 6.94 -1.96
C TYR A 60 -1.49 6.56 -1.65
N LEU A 61 -0.85 7.37 -0.81
CA LEU A 61 0.48 7.09 -0.26
C LEU A 61 0.42 6.97 1.26
N LEU A 62 1.20 6.02 1.79
CA LEU A 62 1.34 5.85 3.22
C LEU A 62 2.07 7.05 3.80
N ASN A 63 1.44 7.73 4.75
CA ASN A 63 2.00 8.92 5.35
C ASN A 63 3.11 8.58 6.37
N PRO A 64 3.90 9.57 6.83
CA PRO A 64 5.03 9.32 7.73
C PRO A 64 4.69 8.68 9.08
N THR A 65 3.41 8.68 9.48
CA THR A 65 2.99 7.98 10.71
C THR A 65 2.97 6.47 10.53
N GLY A 66 2.99 5.98 9.29
CA GLY A 66 2.84 4.56 8.96
C GLY A 66 1.42 4.02 9.14
N CYS A 67 0.45 4.88 9.48
CA CYS A 67 -0.92 4.47 9.79
C CYS A 67 -1.96 5.05 8.81
N GLY A 68 -1.72 6.27 8.30
CA GLY A 68 -2.66 6.99 7.44
C GLY A 68 -2.29 6.91 5.97
N CYS A 69 -3.30 7.04 5.12
CA CYS A 69 -3.19 7.03 3.67
C CYS A 69 -3.66 8.37 3.12
N ASP A 70 -2.71 9.15 2.61
CA ASP A 70 -2.95 10.47 2.05
C ASP A 70 -3.20 10.35 0.55
N ASP A 71 -4.16 11.12 0.04
CA ASP A 71 -4.51 11.18 -1.38
C ASP A 71 -3.29 11.60 -2.22
N VAL A 72 -3.09 10.92 -3.35
CA VAL A 72 -2.07 11.30 -4.33
C VAL A 72 -2.70 12.26 -5.32
N ASP A 73 -2.19 13.48 -5.38
CA ASP A 73 -2.54 14.38 -6.47
C ASP A 73 -1.81 13.97 -7.76
N GLU A 74 -2.44 13.14 -8.59
CA GLU A 74 -1.83 12.73 -9.86
C GLU A 74 -1.70 13.90 -10.85
N CYS A 75 -2.51 14.96 -10.73
CA CYS A 75 -2.42 16.13 -11.59
C CYS A 75 -1.16 16.95 -11.35
N SER A 76 -0.61 16.91 -10.13
CA SER A 76 0.64 17.57 -9.78
C SER A 76 1.87 16.99 -10.51
N ALA A 77 1.78 15.77 -11.06
CA ALA A 77 2.85 15.13 -11.81
C ALA A 77 2.45 14.89 -13.27
N ASN A 78 3.11 15.57 -14.22
CA ASN A 78 2.85 15.45 -15.66
C ASN A 78 1.35 15.59 -16.02
N ASN A 79 0.60 16.42 -15.29
CA ASN A 79 -0.85 16.62 -15.48
C ASN A 79 -1.67 15.31 -15.43
N GLY A 80 -1.26 14.31 -14.64
CA GLY A 80 -1.89 12.98 -14.62
C GLY A 80 -1.76 12.21 -15.95
N GLY A 81 -0.96 12.73 -16.90
CA GLY A 81 -0.92 12.28 -18.28
C GLY A 81 -2.13 12.74 -19.13
N CYS A 82 -2.97 13.64 -18.63
CA CYS A 82 -4.08 14.22 -19.39
C CYS A 82 -3.56 15.16 -20.49
N GLU A 83 -4.13 15.10 -21.69
CA GLU A 83 -3.75 15.97 -22.80
C GLU A 83 -4.13 17.44 -22.53
N HIS A 84 -5.33 17.67 -21.99
CA HIS A 84 -5.83 19.02 -21.74
C HIS A 84 -5.94 19.35 -20.25
N LEU A 85 -7.03 18.94 -19.61
CA LEU A 85 -7.35 19.33 -18.23
C LEU A 85 -7.30 18.10 -17.33
N CYS A 86 -6.64 18.23 -16.18
CA CYS A 86 -6.66 17.24 -15.12
C CYS A 86 -7.41 17.81 -13.91
N ARG A 87 -8.24 16.98 -13.27
CA ARG A 87 -8.85 17.29 -11.98
C ARG A 87 -8.57 16.16 -11.01
N ASN A 88 -7.84 16.48 -9.94
CA ASN A 88 -7.59 15.56 -8.85
C ASN A 88 -8.87 15.24 -8.09
N LEU A 89 -9.04 13.99 -7.69
CA LEU A 89 -10.15 13.49 -6.88
C LEU A 89 -9.59 12.67 -5.73
N VAL A 90 -10.42 12.41 -4.72
CA VAL A 90 -10.00 11.53 -3.63
C VAL A 90 -9.86 10.09 -4.14
N GLY A 91 -8.64 9.59 -4.18
CA GLY A 91 -8.21 8.26 -4.60
C GLY A 91 -8.08 8.06 -6.11
N SER A 92 -8.13 9.13 -6.92
CA SER A 92 -8.06 9.06 -8.39
C SER A 92 -7.96 10.45 -9.01
N PHE A 93 -7.94 10.52 -10.33
CA PHE A 93 -8.08 11.76 -11.09
C PHE A 93 -8.95 11.55 -12.33
N LEU A 94 -9.38 12.65 -12.95
CA LEU A 94 -10.05 12.61 -14.24
C LEU A 94 -9.40 13.57 -15.23
N CYS A 95 -9.33 13.15 -16.49
CA CYS A 95 -9.00 14.01 -17.61
C CYS A 95 -10.28 14.56 -18.26
N SER A 96 -10.25 15.80 -18.72
CA SER A 96 -11.30 16.40 -19.54
C SER A 96 -10.73 17.25 -20.66
N CYS A 97 -11.52 17.43 -21.71
CA CYS A 97 -11.12 18.13 -22.92
C CYS A 97 -11.73 19.53 -23.00
N ARG A 98 -11.01 20.45 -23.65
CA ARG A 98 -11.52 21.78 -23.98
C ARG A 98 -12.63 21.68 -25.03
N ILE A 99 -13.40 22.76 -25.18
CA ILE A 99 -14.48 22.86 -26.19
C ILE A 99 -13.94 22.53 -27.58
N GLY A 100 -14.68 21.73 -28.35
CA GLY A 100 -14.30 21.26 -29.68
C GLY A 100 -13.53 19.94 -29.70
N PHE A 101 -13.37 19.28 -28.54
CA PHE A 101 -12.67 18.00 -28.42
C PHE A 101 -13.46 17.01 -27.56
N LYS A 102 -13.36 15.73 -27.91
CA LYS A 102 -13.87 14.59 -27.14
C LYS A 102 -12.74 13.84 -26.45
N LEU A 103 -13.02 13.37 -25.24
CA LEU A 103 -12.09 12.50 -24.53
C LEU A 103 -12.00 11.14 -25.23
N GLY A 104 -10.79 10.70 -25.54
CA GLY A 104 -10.50 9.41 -26.16
C GLY A 104 -10.77 8.23 -25.22
N GLU A 105 -10.76 7.01 -25.78
CA GLU A 105 -10.99 5.78 -25.03
C GLU A 105 -9.92 5.48 -23.97
N ASP A 106 -8.71 5.99 -24.18
CA ASP A 106 -7.62 5.94 -23.20
C ASP A 106 -7.89 6.80 -21.96
N ARG A 107 -8.95 7.61 -21.98
CA ARG A 107 -9.37 8.58 -20.96
C ARG A 107 -8.31 9.63 -20.68
N ARG A 108 -7.42 9.92 -21.64
CA ARG A 108 -6.33 10.90 -21.50
C ARG A 108 -6.20 11.82 -22.69
N SER A 109 -6.31 11.27 -23.90
CA SER A 109 -6.19 12.01 -25.16
C SER A 109 -7.49 12.77 -25.48
N CYS A 110 -7.37 13.84 -26.24
CA CYS A 110 -8.46 14.69 -26.69
C CYS A 110 -8.49 14.73 -28.22
N LEU A 111 -9.55 14.17 -28.79
CA LEU A 111 -9.73 14.06 -30.24
C LEU A 111 -10.62 15.21 -30.71
N GLY A 112 -10.17 15.96 -31.71
CA GLY A 112 -10.95 17.06 -32.30
C GLY A 112 -12.26 16.54 -32.90
N GLU A 113 -13.34 17.28 -32.66
CA GLU A 113 -14.63 17.09 -33.33
C GLU A 113 -14.72 17.83 -34.68
#